data_AF-A0A3A0FG49-F1
#
_entry.id   AF-A0A3A0FG49-F1
#
_cell.length_a   1.000
_cell.length_b   1.000
_cell.length_c   1.000
_cell.angle_alpha   90.00
_cell.angle_beta   90.00
_cell.angle_gamma   90.00
#
_symmetry.space_group_name_H-M   'P 1'
#
loop_
_entity.id
_entity.type
_entity.pdbx_description
1 polymer ?
#
loop_
_entity_poly.entity_id
_entity_poly.type
_entity_poly.pdbx_seq_one_letter_code
_entity_poly.pdbx_strand_id
1 'polypeptide(L)'
;MNYSDYKQAENFIFSDIQREIDIAKSGKHAGNFLCALGLMCYTEFAGGLIRNTFKIGESKKNFNYFFRYMGKKYKELLKNDSGIYKFLRCGLAHEYYVKKNCIIYMPGLRSETGIRLDKCGVYHLYIGKYFEDFKMAFERFEKDIYKSV
;
A
#
# COMPACT_ATOMS: atom_id res chain seq x y z
N MET A 1 14.94 3.66 13.38
CA MET A 1 14.54 5.04 13.03
C MET A 1 14.08 5.73 14.30
N ASN A 2 14.52 6.96 14.59
CA ASN A 2 14.01 7.69 15.77
C ASN A 2 12.57 8.17 15.52
N TYR A 3 11.87 8.64 16.56
CA TYR A 3 10.46 9.04 16.43
C TYR A 3 10.26 10.23 15.49
N SER A 4 11.18 11.21 15.50
CA SER A 4 11.10 12.40 14.64
C SER A 4 11.16 12.02 13.15
N ASP A 5 12.15 11.20 12.77
CA ASP A 5 12.33 10.70 11.41
C ASP A 5 11.10 9.90 10.96
N TYR A 6 10.54 9.08 11.87
CA TYR A 6 9.32 8.31 11.61
C TYR A 6 8.14 9.23 11.30
N LYS A 7 7.88 10.27 12.11
CA LYS A 7 6.79 11.22 11.87
C LYS A 7 7.00 12.02 10.60
N GLN A 8 8.23 12.39 10.27
CA GLN A 8 8.54 13.06 9.01
C GLN A 8 8.19 12.15 7.81
N ALA A 9 8.61 10.89 7.84
CA ALA A 9 8.31 9.93 6.78
C ALA A 9 6.80 9.66 6.66
N GLU A 10 6.10 9.47 7.79
CA GLU A 10 4.64 9.27 7.82
C GLU A 10 3.89 10.46 7.21
N ASN A 11 4.20 11.69 7.65
CA ASN A 11 3.57 12.90 7.13
C ASN A 11 3.81 13.08 5.63
N PHE A 12 5.04 12.82 5.17
CA PHE A 12 5.37 12.84 3.75
C PHE A 12 4.52 11.85 2.96
N ILE A 13 4.52 10.57 3.37
CA ILE A 13 3.75 9.51 2.71
C ILE A 13 2.25 9.84 2.67
N PHE A 14 1.70 10.29 3.80
CA PHE A 14 0.27 10.56 3.90
C PHE A 14 -0.13 11.75 3.05
N SER A 15 0.63 12.84 3.09
CA SER A 15 0.34 14.03 2.28
C SER A 15 0.47 13.76 0.79
N ASP A 16 1.45 12.95 0.38
CA ASP A 16 1.69 12.59 -1.01
C ASP A 16 0.49 11.84 -1.63
N ILE A 17 0.01 10.80 -0.94
CA ILE A 17 -1.14 10.00 -1.40
C ILE A 17 -2.46 10.77 -1.26
N GLN A 18 -2.64 11.50 -0.15
CA GLN A 18 -3.87 12.27 0.09
C GLN A 18 -4.07 13.34 -0.98
N ARG A 19 -3.00 14.02 -1.41
CA ARG A 19 -3.04 15.02 -2.48
C ARG A 19 -3.61 14.44 -3.77
N GLU A 20 -3.14 13.27 -4.21
CA GLU A 20 -3.65 12.64 -5.44
C GLU A 20 -5.12 12.21 -5.30
N ILE A 21 -5.51 11.68 -4.13
CA ILE A 21 -6.91 11.34 -3.83
C ILE A 21 -7.82 12.57 -3.90
N ASP A 22 -7.35 13.71 -3.37
CA ASP A 22 -8.12 14.95 -3.36
C ASP A 22 -8.23 15.58 -4.76
N ILE A 23 -7.17 15.49 -5.57
CA ILE A 23 -7.23 15.85 -7.00
C ILE A 23 -8.30 15.00 -7.70
N ALA A 24 -8.31 13.68 -7.49
CA ALA A 24 -9.31 12.80 -8.09
C ALA A 24 -10.74 13.12 -7.63
N LYS A 25 -10.94 13.43 -6.34
CA LYS A 25 -12.24 13.86 -5.79
C LYS A 25 -12.72 15.18 -6.40
N SER A 26 -11.82 16.09 -6.75
CA SER A 26 -12.15 17.35 -7.40
C SER A 26 -12.57 17.21 -8.88
N GLY A 27 -12.59 15.98 -9.41
CA GLY A 27 -12.90 15.70 -10.81
C GLY A 27 -11.74 16.00 -11.79
N LYS A 28 -10.56 16.34 -11.27
CA LYS A 28 -9.34 16.55 -12.06
C LYS A 28 -8.62 15.23 -12.32
N HIS A 29 -7.74 15.24 -13.32
CA HIS A 29 -6.93 14.07 -13.67
C HIS A 29 -5.79 13.88 -12.67
N ALA A 30 -6.01 13.01 -11.69
CA ALA A 30 -4.99 12.58 -10.74
C ALA A 30 -4.08 11.50 -11.34
N GLY A 31 -2.85 11.40 -10.85
CA GLY A 31 -1.88 10.39 -11.25
C GLY A 31 -2.21 9.01 -10.68
N ASN A 32 -3.30 8.38 -11.13
CA ASN A 32 -3.82 7.12 -10.59
C ASN A 32 -2.76 6.00 -10.51
N PHE A 33 -1.96 5.83 -11.57
CA PHE A 33 -0.90 4.83 -11.66
C PHE A 33 0.23 5.12 -10.67
N LEU A 34 0.73 6.37 -10.64
CA LEU A 34 1.82 6.76 -9.76
C LEU A 34 1.39 6.72 -8.28
N CYS A 35 0.15 7.10 -7.99
CA CYS A 35 -0.43 6.97 -6.66
C CYS A 35 -0.51 5.50 -6.22
N ALA A 36 -0.92 4.59 -7.12
CA ALA A 36 -0.94 3.15 -6.84
C ALA A 36 0.47 2.59 -6.62
N LEU A 37 1.41 2.95 -7.49
CA LEU A 37 2.82 2.57 -7.37
C LEU A 37 3.42 3.06 -6.05
N GLY A 38 3.21 4.33 -5.71
CA GLY A 38 3.64 4.94 -4.45
C GLY A 38 3.13 4.14 -3.25
N LEU A 39 1.84 3.83 -3.19
CA LEU A 39 1.26 3.01 -2.12
C LEU A 39 1.88 1.61 -2.02
N MET A 40 2.20 0.96 -3.15
CA MET A 40 2.89 -0.34 -3.12
C MET A 40 4.32 -0.18 -2.58
N CYS A 41 5.06 0.86 -2.99
CA CYS A 41 6.39 1.18 -2.46
C CYS A 41 6.35 1.45 -0.96
N TYR A 42 5.39 2.27 -0.51
CA TYR A 42 5.23 2.63 0.89
C TYR A 42 4.82 1.43 1.75
N THR A 43 4.05 0.48 1.21
CA THR A 43 3.75 -0.81 1.86
C THR A 43 5.01 -1.63 2.10
N GLU A 44 5.92 -1.68 1.12
CA GLU A 44 7.22 -2.33 1.29
C GLU A 44 8.08 -1.61 2.32
N PHE A 45 8.20 -0.29 2.22
CA PHE A 45 8.98 0.53 3.14
C PHE A 45 8.51 0.35 4.58
N ALA A 46 7.20 0.44 4.81
CA ALA A 46 6.61 0.27 6.13
C ALA A 46 6.88 -1.13 6.69
N GLY A 47 6.84 -2.17 5.86
CA GLY A 47 7.25 -3.51 6.26
C GLY A 47 8.71 -3.59 6.69
N GLY A 48 9.60 -2.85 6.03
CA GLY A 48 11.00 -2.74 6.43
C GLY A 48 11.18 -2.03 7.77
N LEU A 49 10.35 -1.01 8.06
CA LEU A 49 10.32 -0.36 9.37
C LEU A 49 9.91 -1.34 10.46
N ILE A 50 8.80 -2.06 10.30
CA ILE A 50 8.31 -3.01 11.33
C ILE A 50 9.30 -4.15 11.53
N ARG A 51 9.87 -4.68 10.45
CA ARG A 51 10.85 -5.78 10.51
C ARG A 51 12.26 -5.33 10.85
N ASN A 52 12.48 -4.03 10.99
CA ASN A 52 13.80 -3.40 11.21
C ASN A 52 14.88 -3.91 10.23
N THR A 53 14.54 -4.01 8.94
CA THR A 53 15.47 -4.47 7.90
C THR A 53 15.13 -3.94 6.51
N PHE A 54 16.15 -3.39 5.83
CA PHE A 54 16.10 -2.95 4.44
C PHE A 54 17.20 -3.62 3.59
N LYS A 55 17.65 -4.80 4.01
CA LYS A 55 18.69 -5.55 3.29
C LYS A 55 18.22 -5.92 1.88
N ILE A 56 19.16 -5.96 0.94
CA ILE A 56 18.91 -6.45 -0.42
C ILE A 56 18.31 -7.86 -0.34
N GLY A 57 17.26 -8.10 -1.13
CA GLY A 57 16.51 -9.37 -1.15
C GLY A 57 15.36 -9.47 -0.14
N GLU A 58 15.19 -8.48 0.76
CA GLU A 58 14.12 -8.50 1.76
C GLU A 58 12.82 -7.82 1.32
N SER A 59 12.81 -7.12 0.18
CA SER A 59 11.66 -6.35 -0.34
C SER A 59 10.33 -7.13 -0.33
N LYS A 60 10.30 -8.35 -0.88
CA LYS A 60 9.09 -9.19 -0.88
C LYS A 60 8.61 -9.50 0.52
N LYS A 61 9.52 -9.83 1.43
CA LYS A 61 9.19 -10.19 2.81
C LYS A 61 8.71 -8.96 3.58
N ASN A 62 9.32 -7.78 3.36
CA ASN A 62 8.89 -6.50 3.90
C ASN A 62 7.47 -6.17 3.45
N PHE A 63 7.24 -6.12 2.14
CA PHE A 63 5.91 -5.88 1.57
C PHE A 63 4.86 -6.84 2.13
N ASN A 64 5.11 -8.15 2.06
CA ASN A 64 4.17 -9.17 2.52
C ASN A 64 3.86 -9.07 4.02
N TYR A 65 4.84 -8.63 4.81
CA TYR A 65 4.64 -8.45 6.25
C TYR A 65 3.68 -7.30 6.52
N PHE A 66 3.95 -6.11 5.99
CA PHE A 66 3.06 -4.97 6.18
C PHE A 66 1.68 -5.21 5.58
N PHE A 67 1.64 -5.86 4.41
CA PHE A 67 0.40 -6.22 3.76
C PHE A 67 -0.52 -7.05 4.67
N ARG A 68 0.03 -8.07 5.34
CA ARG A 68 -0.72 -8.85 6.35
C ARG A 68 -1.12 -8.02 7.55
N TYR A 69 -0.24 -7.11 7.98
CA TYR A 69 -0.46 -6.23 9.13
C TYR A 69 -1.62 -5.24 8.91
N MET A 70 -1.91 -4.87 7.66
CA MET A 70 -3.08 -4.03 7.34
C MET A 70 -4.41 -4.68 7.75
N GLY A 71 -4.54 -6.01 7.71
CA GLY A 71 -5.69 -6.70 8.27
C GLY A 71 -5.99 -8.08 7.70
N LYS A 72 -7.05 -8.71 8.22
CA LYS A 72 -7.45 -10.08 7.90
C LYS A 72 -7.68 -10.31 6.39
N LYS A 73 -8.37 -9.39 5.71
CA LYS A 73 -8.63 -9.48 4.26
C LYS A 73 -7.35 -9.53 3.43
N TYR A 74 -6.36 -8.72 3.78
CA TYR A 74 -5.06 -8.71 3.11
C TYR A 74 -4.25 -9.97 3.39
N LYS A 75 -4.30 -10.49 4.63
CA LYS A 75 -3.68 -11.77 5.00
C LYS A 75 -4.28 -12.93 4.21
N GLU A 76 -5.60 -12.97 4.07
CA GLU A 76 -6.32 -13.97 3.29
C GLU A 76 -6.01 -13.87 1.80
N LEU A 77 -6.03 -12.65 1.25
CA LEU A 77 -5.69 -12.41 -0.15
C LEU A 77 -4.27 -12.91 -0.46
N LEU A 78 -3.30 -12.62 0.39
CA LEU A 78 -1.91 -13.07 0.21
C LEU A 78 -1.75 -14.60 0.37
N LYS A 79 -2.61 -15.25 1.17
CA LYS A 79 -2.63 -16.72 1.29
C LYS A 79 -3.17 -17.37 0.02
N ASN A 80 -4.21 -16.79 -0.56
CA ASN A 80 -4.88 -17.31 -1.75
C ASN A 80 -4.16 -16.93 -3.05
N ASP A 81 -3.35 -15.88 -3.02
CA ASP A 81 -2.61 -15.40 -4.18
C ASP A 81 -1.22 -14.87 -3.79
N SER A 82 -0.20 -15.67 -4.11
CA SER A 82 1.20 -15.30 -3.89
C SER A 82 1.74 -14.28 -4.92
N GLY A 83 0.92 -13.93 -5.92
CA GLY A 83 1.26 -13.07 -7.05
C GLY A 83 1.26 -11.57 -6.76
N ILE A 84 0.60 -11.11 -5.68
CA ILE A 84 0.41 -9.68 -5.36
C ILE A 84 1.70 -8.87 -5.45
N TYR A 85 2.77 -9.31 -4.77
CA TYR A 85 4.05 -8.62 -4.81
C TYR A 85 4.65 -8.59 -6.22
N LYS A 86 4.57 -9.71 -6.94
CA LYS A 86 5.15 -9.82 -8.30
C LYS A 86 4.39 -8.96 -9.31
N PHE A 87 3.06 -8.99 -9.28
CA PHE A 87 2.22 -8.37 -10.30
C PHE A 87 1.88 -6.91 -10.00
N LEU A 88 1.69 -6.56 -8.73
CA LEU A 88 1.40 -5.17 -8.34
C LEU A 88 2.69 -4.43 -7.99
N ARG A 89 3.41 -4.83 -6.94
CA ARG A 89 4.59 -4.06 -6.49
C ARG A 89 5.71 -4.03 -7.53
N CYS A 90 6.17 -5.19 -8.02
CA CYS A 90 7.23 -5.24 -9.04
C CYS A 90 6.71 -4.83 -10.42
N GLY A 91 5.51 -5.29 -10.81
CA GLY A 91 4.92 -4.96 -12.11
C GLY A 91 4.74 -3.45 -12.32
N LEU A 92 4.10 -2.77 -11.37
CA LEU A 92 3.92 -1.30 -11.45
C LEU A 92 5.26 -0.55 -11.50
N ALA A 93 6.29 -1.07 -10.84
CA ALA A 93 7.56 -0.35 -10.67
C ALA A 93 8.57 -0.56 -11.80
N HIS A 94 8.66 -1.79 -12.32
CA HIS A 94 9.70 -2.15 -13.27
C HIS A 94 9.21 -2.13 -14.72
N GLU A 95 7.90 -2.14 -14.92
CA GLU A 95 7.32 -2.26 -16.25
C GLU A 95 6.42 -1.09 -16.60
N TYR A 96 6.14 -0.21 -15.63
CA TYR A 96 5.29 0.97 -15.80
C TYR A 96 3.91 0.63 -16.41
N TYR A 97 3.50 -0.64 -16.29
CA TYR A 97 2.26 -1.24 -16.76
C TYR A 97 2.02 -2.55 -15.99
N VAL A 98 0.78 -3.04 -15.92
CA VAL A 98 0.45 -4.23 -15.13
C VAL A 98 0.44 -5.49 -15.99
N LYS A 99 1.35 -6.45 -15.72
CA LYS A 99 1.46 -7.75 -16.43
C LYS A 99 0.18 -8.58 -16.45
N LYS A 100 -0.65 -8.41 -15.43
CA LYS A 100 -2.00 -8.96 -15.34
C LYS A 100 -2.98 -7.81 -15.41
N ASN A 101 -4.19 -8.08 -15.90
CA ASN A 101 -5.27 -7.11 -15.89
C ASN A 101 -5.42 -6.51 -14.49
N CYS A 102 -5.38 -5.18 -14.44
CA CYS A 102 -5.51 -4.42 -13.22
C CYS A 102 -6.27 -3.15 -13.50
N ILE A 103 -7.23 -2.84 -12.64
CA ILE A 103 -8.05 -1.64 -12.72
C ILE A 103 -7.80 -0.83 -11.45
N ILE A 104 -7.37 0.41 -11.64
CA ILE A 104 -7.12 1.34 -10.54
C ILE A 104 -8.32 2.27 -10.44
N TYR A 105 -9.00 2.24 -9.30
CA TYR A 105 -10.16 3.07 -8.99
C TYR A 105 -9.74 4.23 -8.12
N MET A 106 -10.02 5.45 -8.59
CA MET A 106 -9.73 6.68 -7.88
C MET A 106 -10.99 7.56 -7.79
N PRO A 107 -11.37 8.05 -6.59
CA PRO A 107 -10.69 7.81 -5.31
C PRO A 107 -10.91 6.40 -4.78
N GLY A 108 -11.88 5.61 -5.25
CA GLY A 108 -12.02 4.20 -4.84
C GLY A 108 -12.36 3.99 -3.35
N LEU A 109 -13.26 4.78 -2.77
CA LEU A 109 -13.59 4.73 -1.33
C LEU A 109 -14.66 3.69 -0.96
N ARG A 110 -15.56 3.32 -1.87
CA ARG A 110 -16.72 2.46 -1.57
C ARG A 110 -16.42 0.95 -1.54
N SER A 111 -15.17 0.58 -1.33
CA SER A 111 -14.76 -0.83 -1.29
C SER A 111 -14.60 -1.32 0.15
N GLU A 112 -14.85 -2.60 0.32
CA GLU A 112 -14.64 -3.32 1.57
C GLU A 112 -13.16 -3.59 1.91
N THR A 113 -12.29 -3.47 0.91
CA THR A 113 -10.83 -3.68 0.98
C THR A 113 -10.16 -2.86 -0.13
N GLY A 114 -8.95 -2.40 0.11
CA GLY A 114 -8.18 -1.65 -0.88
C GLY A 114 -7.73 -2.46 -2.09
N ILE A 115 -7.64 -3.79 -1.98
CA ILE A 115 -7.32 -4.68 -3.10
C ILE A 115 -8.25 -5.88 -3.13
N ARG A 116 -8.75 -6.21 -4.33
CA ARG A 116 -9.49 -7.44 -4.62
C ARG A 116 -8.92 -8.11 -5.87
N LEU A 117 -8.87 -9.44 -5.86
CA LEU A 117 -8.69 -10.25 -7.06
C LEU A 117 -10.05 -10.83 -7.46
N ASP A 118 -10.49 -10.61 -8.69
CA ASP A 118 -11.76 -11.17 -9.17
C ASP A 118 -11.60 -12.62 -9.70
N LYS A 119 -12.71 -13.24 -10.11
CA LYS A 119 -12.73 -14.61 -10.63
C LYS A 119 -12.02 -14.76 -11.98
N CYS A 120 -11.83 -13.67 -12.71
CA CYS A 120 -11.14 -13.61 -14.01
C CYS A 120 -9.63 -13.36 -13.83
N GLY A 121 -9.15 -13.20 -12.60
CA GLY A 121 -7.75 -12.92 -12.31
C GLY A 121 -7.35 -11.45 -12.49
N VAL A 122 -8.32 -10.53 -12.50
CA VAL A 122 -8.11 -9.08 -12.57
C VAL A 122 -7.95 -8.51 -11.16
N TYR A 123 -6.89 -7.74 -10.94
CA TYR A 123 -6.74 -6.97 -9.70
C TYR A 123 -7.54 -5.68 -9.76
N HIS A 124 -8.29 -5.39 -8.70
CA HIS A 124 -8.96 -4.12 -8.51
C HIS A 124 -8.32 -3.40 -7.34
N LEU A 125 -7.70 -2.25 -7.61
CA LEU A 125 -7.05 -1.40 -6.61
C LEU A 125 -7.96 -0.20 -6.32
N TYR A 126 -8.52 -0.17 -5.13
CA TYR A 126 -9.38 0.87 -4.62
C TYR A 126 -8.53 1.82 -3.76
N ILE A 127 -7.94 2.83 -4.39
CA ILE A 127 -6.80 3.58 -3.83
C ILE A 127 -7.12 4.25 -2.48
N GLY A 128 -8.27 4.92 -2.39
CA GLY A 128 -8.71 5.58 -1.18
C GLY A 128 -8.94 4.58 -0.06
N LYS A 129 -9.59 3.45 -0.34
CA LYS A 129 -9.76 2.41 0.67
C LYS A 129 -8.44 1.78 1.09
N TYR A 130 -7.53 1.52 0.14
CA TYR A 130 -6.21 0.99 0.45
C TYR A 130 -5.42 1.95 1.33
N PHE A 131 -5.49 3.25 1.05
CA PHE A 131 -4.83 4.27 1.84
C PHE A 131 -5.43 4.41 3.24
N GLU A 132 -6.74 4.29 3.41
CA GLU A 132 -7.37 4.20 4.73
C GLU A 132 -6.83 3.01 5.54
N ASP A 133 -6.83 1.82 4.95
CA ASP A 133 -6.34 0.61 5.61
C ASP A 133 -4.85 0.71 5.95
N PHE A 134 -4.07 1.35 5.07
CA PHE A 134 -2.65 1.65 5.26
C PHE A 134 -2.42 2.61 6.42
N LYS A 135 -3.16 3.73 6.50
CA LYS A 135 -3.07 4.69 7.62
C LYS A 135 -3.40 4.01 8.95
N MET A 136 -4.49 3.24 9.00
CA MET A 136 -4.86 2.47 10.20
C MET A 136 -3.77 1.47 10.61
N ALA A 137 -3.02 0.92 9.67
CA ALA A 137 -1.88 0.06 9.96
C ALA A 137 -0.70 0.88 10.51
N PHE A 138 -0.38 2.04 9.94
CA PHE A 138 0.64 2.95 10.47
C PHE A 138 0.34 3.40 11.90
N GLU A 139 -0.90 3.80 12.19
CA GLU A 139 -1.32 4.24 13.52
C GLU A 139 -1.19 3.13 14.56
N ARG A 140 -1.48 1.87 14.18
CA ARG A 140 -1.25 0.70 15.03
C ARG A 140 0.24 0.49 15.30
N PHE A 141 1.06 0.58 14.25
CA PHE A 141 2.52 0.47 14.39
C PHE A 141 3.10 1.58 15.29
N GLU A 142 2.66 2.83 15.14
CA GLU A 142 3.09 3.94 16.01
C GLU A 142 2.80 3.62 17.48
N LYS A 143 1.59 3.10 17.76
CA LYS A 143 1.19 2.73 19.12
C LYS A 143 2.06 1.61 19.67
N ASP A 144 2.27 0.56 18.89
CA ASP A 144 3.04 -0.62 19.31
C ASP A 144 4.51 -0.28 19.64
N ILE A 145 5.13 0.64 18.89
CA ILE A 145 6.56 0.94 19.00
C ILE A 145 6.89 2.19 19.83
N TYR A 146 6.10 3.25 19.74
CA TYR A 146 6.47 4.57 20.27
C TYR A 146 5.55 5.11 21.36
N LYS A 147 4.32 4.60 21.50
CA LYS A 147 3.39 5.00 22.58
C LYS A 147 3.30 3.98 23.72
N SER A 148 4.19 2.98 23.70
CA SER A 148 4.42 2.02 24.80
C SER A 148 5.37 2.57 25.88
N VAL A 149 5.58 3.89 25.94
CA VAL A 149 6.41 4.62 26.92
C VAL A 149 5.54 5.59 27.70
#